data_AF-A0AAV8XUC8-F1
#
_entry.id   AF-A0AAV8XUC8-F1
#
_cell.length_a   1.000
_cell.length_b   1.000
_cell.length_c   1.000
_cell.angle_alpha   90.00
_cell.angle_beta   90.00
_cell.angle_gamma   90.00
#
_symmetry.space_group_name_H-M   'P 1'
#
loop_
_entity.id
_entity.type
_entity.pdbx_description
1 polymer ?
#
loop_
_entity_poly.entity_id
_entity_poly.type
_entity_poly.pdbx_seq_one_letter_code
_entity_poly.pdbx_strand_id
1 'polypeptide(L)'
;MEVQLSPGQSNAIDRIAEEEGFEDFDVTTNAGSLKGDNYMGVITKVGVKNHRKKLDLILKSASSNVKLREIVPIRKAFVREITIYETVFPAFDEFLKENGCPEGFSGHPKVYGTCNEENEEFLLLENLKEIGYDLWERTTPMDWDHVALVLKEYGKFHAISLAMKEKNPEIYDKLTKDLTNVFARDGQDQDEMKEIIEREARKALSNGIKAVKGNRKAEEAMEKFSDTIFQFFQELQMPENHLVLLHGDCWCNNLLFKYEDPKTKRPSKVCLIDWQLSVKGSPAVDLSYFLFTCAPKEILADHQKYLKIYHDAASETLRNVGCDPNTVFPFALLEKHWRKYAKFGVYLAVMVLKLMLSEKSEVPDLTEAADAGKSFLEGISYDSVNNDDYNRRLLDVVVVCVENDWL
;
A
#
# COMPACT_ATOMS: atom_id res chain seq x y z
N MET A 1 -18.97 -7.79 -19.17
CA MET A 1 -19.74 -6.62 -19.63
C MET A 1 -18.72 -5.66 -20.19
N GLU A 2 -18.92 -5.22 -21.42
CA GLU A 2 -18.03 -4.27 -22.08
C GLU A 2 -18.08 -2.93 -21.36
N VAL A 3 -16.92 -2.32 -21.10
CA VAL A 3 -16.80 -1.07 -20.36
C VAL A 3 -16.57 0.05 -21.35
N GLN A 4 -17.40 1.08 -21.31
CA GLN A 4 -17.25 2.23 -22.18
C GLN A 4 -16.06 3.09 -21.73
N LEU A 5 -15.15 3.37 -22.66
CA LEU A 5 -13.97 4.20 -22.44
C LEU A 5 -14.31 5.68 -22.67
N SER A 6 -13.64 6.58 -21.94
CA SER A 6 -13.66 8.01 -22.25
C SER A 6 -12.85 8.29 -23.52
N PRO A 7 -13.08 9.43 -24.22
CA PRO A 7 -12.27 9.80 -25.39
C PRO A 7 -10.76 9.85 -25.08
N GLY A 8 -10.39 10.36 -23.89
CA GLY A 8 -8.99 10.40 -23.46
C GLY A 8 -8.38 9.01 -23.28
N GLN A 9 -9.15 8.07 -22.73
CA GLN A 9 -8.73 6.68 -22.55
C GLN A 9 -8.55 5.97 -23.90
N SER A 10 -9.52 6.12 -24.82
CA SER A 10 -9.41 5.53 -26.16
C SER A 10 -8.19 6.06 -26.92
N ASN A 11 -7.99 7.38 -26.93
CA ASN A 11 -6.84 8.00 -27.60
C ASN A 11 -5.50 7.53 -27.02
N ALA A 12 -5.43 7.34 -25.70
CA ALA A 12 -4.22 6.83 -25.05
C ALA A 12 -3.94 5.37 -25.43
N ILE A 13 -4.98 4.52 -25.48
CA ILE A 13 -4.87 3.12 -25.91
C ILE A 13 -4.42 3.04 -27.38
N ASP A 14 -4.99 3.87 -28.25
CA ASP A 14 -4.61 3.90 -29.66
C ASP A 14 -3.13 4.29 -29.83
N ARG A 15 -2.68 5.33 -29.12
CA ARG A 15 -1.26 5.73 -29.12
C ARG A 15 -0.34 4.61 -28.63
N ILE A 16 -0.72 3.92 -27.53
CA ILE A 16 0.06 2.79 -27.00
C ILE A 16 0.11 1.64 -28.01
N ALA A 17 -1.01 1.35 -28.68
CA ALA A 17 -1.06 0.31 -29.71
C ALA A 17 -0.09 0.64 -30.85
N GLU A 18 -0.07 1.89 -31.33
CA GLU A 18 0.86 2.37 -32.35
C GLU A 18 2.33 2.28 -31.89
N GLU A 19 2.65 2.74 -30.67
CA GLU A 19 3.99 2.68 -30.08
C GLU A 19 4.50 1.23 -29.92
N GLU A 20 3.60 0.31 -29.55
CA GLU A 20 3.90 -1.11 -29.46
C GLU A 20 3.84 -1.80 -30.84
N GLY A 21 3.61 -1.05 -31.93
CA GLY A 21 3.68 -1.49 -33.32
C GLY A 21 2.49 -2.32 -33.79
N PHE A 22 1.28 -2.02 -33.33
CA PHE A 22 0.05 -2.58 -33.87
C PHE A 22 -0.40 -1.78 -35.10
N GLU A 23 -0.78 -2.50 -36.16
CA GLU A 23 -1.50 -2.00 -37.33
C GLU A 23 -2.86 -2.69 -37.35
N ASP A 24 -3.93 -1.98 -37.73
CA ASP A 24 -5.32 -2.47 -37.84
C ASP A 24 -5.72 -3.41 -36.69
N PHE A 25 -5.89 -2.83 -35.50
CA PHE A 25 -6.16 -3.56 -34.25
C PHE A 25 -7.60 -3.41 -33.78
N ASP A 26 -8.06 -4.41 -33.02
CA ASP A 26 -9.29 -4.36 -32.25
C ASP A 26 -8.97 -4.10 -30.78
N VAL A 27 -9.79 -3.28 -30.14
CA VAL A 27 -9.77 -3.05 -28.69
C VAL A 27 -10.98 -3.74 -28.07
N THR A 28 -10.75 -4.46 -26.97
CA THR A 28 -11.81 -5.07 -26.15
C THR A 28 -11.67 -4.63 -24.71
N THR A 29 -12.78 -4.37 -24.05
CA THR A 29 -12.78 -3.96 -22.64
C THR A 29 -13.67 -4.87 -21.80
N ASN A 30 -13.23 -5.16 -20.59
CA ASN A 30 -14.01 -5.90 -19.61
C ASN A 30 -13.75 -5.34 -18.21
N ALA A 31 -14.74 -5.45 -17.33
CA ALA A 31 -14.53 -5.16 -15.92
C ALA A 31 -13.35 -5.99 -15.37
N GLY A 32 -12.38 -5.30 -14.77
CA GLY A 32 -11.16 -5.91 -14.21
C GLY A 32 -11.26 -6.23 -12.72
N SER A 33 -12.23 -5.63 -12.02
CA SER A 33 -12.55 -5.91 -10.63
C SER A 33 -14.08 -5.94 -10.42
N LEU A 34 -14.53 -6.51 -9.30
CA LEU A 34 -15.94 -6.42 -8.90
C LEU A 34 -16.20 -5.06 -8.22
N LYS A 35 -17.49 -4.68 -8.14
CA LYS A 35 -17.92 -3.49 -7.39
C LYS A 35 -17.46 -3.63 -5.92
N GLY A 36 -16.75 -2.63 -5.39
CA GLY A 36 -16.23 -2.63 -4.02
C GLY A 36 -14.79 -3.13 -3.84
N ASP A 37 -14.12 -3.64 -4.89
CA ASP A 37 -12.71 -4.06 -4.82
C ASP A 37 -11.70 -2.90 -4.99
N ASN A 38 -12.15 -1.74 -5.46
CA ASN A 38 -11.34 -0.53 -5.60
C ASN A 38 -12.13 0.72 -5.18
N TYR A 39 -11.78 1.29 -4.03
CA TYR A 39 -12.56 2.32 -3.36
C TYR A 39 -12.48 3.71 -4.01
N MET A 40 -11.39 4.00 -4.73
CA MET A 40 -11.12 5.32 -5.29
C MET A 40 -11.25 5.36 -6.82
N GLY A 41 -11.46 4.21 -7.48
CA GLY A 41 -11.47 4.13 -8.94
C GLY A 41 -12.03 2.83 -9.51
N VAL A 42 -11.91 2.69 -10.82
CA VAL A 42 -12.40 1.56 -11.61
C VAL A 42 -11.23 0.86 -12.26
N ILE A 43 -11.21 -0.47 -12.21
CA ILE A 43 -10.25 -1.31 -12.92
C ILE A 43 -10.93 -1.92 -14.16
N THR A 44 -10.35 -1.67 -15.33
CA THR A 44 -10.81 -2.19 -16.61
C THR A 44 -9.69 -2.99 -17.26
N LYS A 45 -9.96 -4.24 -17.65
CA LYS A 45 -9.07 -5.02 -18.51
C LYS A 45 -9.22 -4.54 -19.94
N VAL A 46 -8.12 -4.20 -20.58
CA VAL A 46 -8.08 -3.74 -21.96
C VAL A 46 -7.25 -4.73 -22.77
N GLY A 47 -7.85 -5.36 -23.77
CA GLY A 47 -7.16 -6.23 -24.71
C GLY A 47 -7.04 -5.55 -26.07
N VAL A 48 -5.80 -5.31 -26.51
CA VAL A 48 -5.47 -4.84 -27.85
C VAL A 48 -4.97 -6.03 -28.66
N LYS A 49 -5.59 -6.31 -29.80
CA LYS A 49 -5.22 -7.48 -30.62
C LYS A 49 -5.25 -7.16 -32.10
N ASN A 50 -4.36 -7.80 -32.84
CA ASN A 50 -4.50 -7.93 -34.29
C ASN A 50 -4.18 -9.37 -34.71
N HIS A 51 -4.06 -9.62 -36.01
CA HIS A 51 -3.79 -10.95 -36.55
C HIS A 51 -2.41 -11.54 -36.15
N ARG A 52 -1.49 -10.73 -35.58
CA ARG A 52 -0.11 -11.16 -35.25
C ARG A 52 0.16 -11.27 -33.76
N LYS A 53 -0.38 -10.35 -32.96
CA LYS A 53 -0.05 -10.24 -31.53
C LYS A 53 -1.21 -9.71 -30.71
N LYS A 54 -1.09 -9.90 -29.39
CA LYS A 54 -1.98 -9.37 -28.37
C LYS A 54 -1.18 -8.59 -27.32
N LEU A 55 -1.81 -7.56 -26.76
CA LEU A 55 -1.33 -6.80 -25.63
C LEU A 55 -2.49 -6.66 -24.65
N ASP A 56 -2.28 -7.12 -23.43
CA ASP A 56 -3.26 -7.09 -22.36
C ASP A 56 -2.81 -6.09 -21.29
N LEU A 57 -3.67 -5.09 -21.03
CA LEU A 57 -3.41 -3.97 -20.14
C LEU A 57 -4.46 -3.90 -19.03
N ILE A 58 -4.10 -3.22 -17.95
CA ILE A 58 -4.99 -2.80 -16.89
C ILE A 58 -5.12 -1.28 -16.94
N LEU A 59 -6.33 -0.81 -17.23
CA LEU A 59 -6.72 0.59 -17.10
C LEU A 59 -7.26 0.82 -15.69
N LYS A 60 -6.54 1.59 -14.87
CA LYS A 60 -6.98 2.08 -13.56
C LYS A 60 -7.40 3.52 -13.70
N SER A 61 -8.69 3.81 -13.56
CA SER A 61 -9.27 5.15 -13.75
C SER A 61 -9.86 5.68 -12.45
N ALA A 62 -9.67 6.98 -12.18
CA ALA A 62 -10.25 7.63 -11.02
C ALA A 62 -11.77 7.70 -11.12
N SER A 63 -12.46 7.55 -9.99
CA SER A 63 -13.91 7.79 -9.96
C SER A 63 -14.21 9.25 -10.26
N SER A 64 -15.12 9.52 -11.20
CA SER A 64 -15.61 10.88 -11.51
C SER A 64 -16.81 11.29 -10.66
N ASN A 65 -17.21 10.48 -9.67
CA ASN A 65 -18.33 10.81 -8.79
C ASN A 65 -17.98 12.03 -7.92
N VAL A 66 -18.74 13.12 -8.11
CA VAL A 66 -18.51 14.42 -7.44
C VAL A 66 -18.54 14.30 -5.92
N LYS A 67 -19.57 13.66 -5.36
CA LYS A 67 -19.71 13.53 -3.90
C LYS A 67 -18.61 12.68 -3.28
N LEU A 68 -18.18 11.62 -3.96
CA LEU A 68 -17.06 10.82 -3.50
C LEU A 68 -15.76 11.64 -3.49
N ARG A 69 -15.54 12.49 -4.50
CA ARG A 69 -14.38 13.41 -4.57
C ARG A 69 -14.40 14.51 -3.49
N GLU A 70 -15.56 14.85 -2.94
CA GLU A 70 -15.68 15.79 -1.82
C GLU A 70 -15.20 15.19 -0.49
N ILE A 71 -15.35 13.87 -0.30
CA ILE A 71 -15.03 13.20 0.98
C ILE A 71 -13.74 12.37 0.93
N VAL A 72 -13.30 11.94 -0.25
CA VAL A 72 -12.08 11.14 -0.48
C VAL A 72 -11.13 11.91 -1.40
N PRO A 73 -9.83 11.99 -1.09
CA PRO A 73 -8.84 12.73 -1.89
C PRO A 73 -8.44 11.99 -3.19
N ILE A 74 -9.41 11.57 -4.01
CA ILE A 74 -9.22 10.75 -5.22
C ILE A 74 -8.16 11.36 -6.15
N ARG A 75 -8.29 12.66 -6.45
CA ARG A 75 -7.33 13.38 -7.30
C ARG A 75 -5.91 13.27 -6.75
N LYS A 76 -5.72 13.61 -5.47
CA LYS A 76 -4.40 13.58 -4.83
C LYS A 76 -3.79 12.17 -4.82
N ALA A 77 -4.62 11.14 -4.62
CA ALA A 77 -4.20 9.74 -4.65
C ALA A 77 -3.70 9.33 -6.04
N PHE A 78 -4.49 9.60 -7.10
CA PHE A 78 -4.11 9.27 -8.48
C PHE A 78 -2.91 10.06 -8.98
N VAL A 79 -2.86 11.38 -8.74
CA VAL A 79 -1.70 12.22 -9.09
C VAL A 79 -0.43 11.67 -8.46
N ARG A 80 -0.51 11.21 -7.20
CA ARG A 80 0.62 10.63 -6.48
C ARG A 80 1.08 9.32 -7.10
N GLU A 81 0.16 8.41 -7.39
CA GLU A 81 0.50 7.15 -8.07
C GLU A 81 1.16 7.43 -9.44
N ILE A 82 0.60 8.36 -10.23
CA ILE A 82 1.19 8.81 -11.50
C ILE A 82 2.61 9.36 -11.28
N THR A 83 2.80 10.22 -10.26
CA THR A 83 4.12 10.79 -9.93
C THR A 83 5.13 9.71 -9.57
N ILE A 84 4.71 8.68 -8.84
CA ILE A 84 5.58 7.55 -8.51
C ILE A 84 6.07 6.84 -9.78
N TYR A 85 5.16 6.51 -10.69
CA TYR A 85 5.51 5.81 -11.94
C TYR A 85 6.28 6.66 -12.95
N GLU A 86 5.91 7.94 -13.14
CA GLU A 86 6.48 8.79 -14.18
C GLU A 86 7.73 9.54 -13.75
N THR A 87 7.93 9.72 -12.45
CA THR A 87 9.01 10.56 -11.93
C THR A 87 9.91 9.81 -10.95
N VAL A 88 9.34 9.16 -9.92
CA VAL A 88 10.15 8.55 -8.85
C VAL A 88 10.86 7.29 -9.32
N PHE A 89 10.16 6.32 -9.92
CA PHE A 89 10.81 5.10 -10.40
C PHE A 89 11.87 5.37 -11.47
N PRO A 90 11.63 6.20 -12.50
CA PRO A 90 12.68 6.54 -13.46
C PRO A 90 13.91 7.18 -12.80
N ALA A 91 13.72 8.06 -11.81
CA ALA A 91 14.83 8.67 -11.08
C ALA A 91 15.60 7.65 -10.22
N PHE A 92 14.90 6.68 -9.63
CA PHE A 92 15.53 5.57 -8.89
C PHE A 92 16.31 4.65 -9.83
N ASP A 93 15.77 4.34 -11.01
CA ASP A 93 16.45 3.54 -12.03
C ASP A 93 17.70 4.24 -12.57
N GLU A 94 17.63 5.55 -12.82
CA GLU A 94 18.78 6.36 -13.23
C GLU A 94 19.85 6.38 -12.13
N PHE A 95 19.46 6.66 -10.89
CA PHE A 95 20.36 6.63 -9.73
C PHE A 95 21.07 5.27 -9.59
N LEU A 96 20.34 4.16 -9.74
CA LEU A 96 20.90 2.81 -9.69
C LEU A 96 21.90 2.55 -10.82
N LYS A 97 21.59 2.97 -12.04
CA LYS A 97 22.48 2.85 -13.22
C LYS A 97 23.77 3.66 -13.03
N GLU A 98 23.66 4.90 -12.55
CA GLU A 98 24.82 5.77 -12.29
C GLU A 98 25.75 5.21 -11.21
N ASN A 99 25.20 4.47 -10.25
CA ASN A 99 25.96 3.81 -9.19
C ASN A 99 26.39 2.37 -9.55
N GLY A 100 26.23 1.94 -10.81
CA GLY A 100 26.73 0.65 -11.30
C GLY A 100 25.95 -0.58 -10.79
N CYS A 101 24.74 -0.39 -10.28
CA CYS A 101 23.88 -1.46 -9.76
C CYS A 101 22.50 -1.43 -10.43
N PRO A 102 22.37 -1.84 -11.71
CA PRO A 102 21.09 -1.78 -12.42
C PRO A 102 20.04 -2.76 -11.86
N GLU A 103 20.45 -3.78 -11.10
CA GLU A 103 19.56 -4.79 -10.51
C GLU A 103 19.09 -4.34 -9.11
N GLY A 104 18.20 -3.35 -9.07
CA GLY A 104 17.58 -2.86 -7.83
C GLY A 104 16.14 -3.36 -7.61
N PHE A 105 15.29 -2.47 -7.09
CA PHE A 105 13.86 -2.69 -6.96
C PHE A 105 13.22 -2.68 -8.35
N SER A 106 12.53 -3.76 -8.70
CA SER A 106 11.76 -3.89 -9.95
C SER A 106 10.40 -4.52 -9.69
N GLY A 107 9.98 -4.56 -8.42
CA GLY A 107 8.69 -5.07 -7.97
C GLY A 107 7.55 -4.09 -8.21
N HIS A 108 7.45 -3.52 -9.41
CA HIS A 108 6.32 -2.71 -9.87
C HIS A 108 5.98 -3.05 -11.34
N PRO A 109 4.72 -2.89 -11.78
CA PRO A 109 4.35 -3.14 -13.17
C PRO A 109 4.97 -2.10 -14.12
N LYS A 110 5.11 -2.46 -15.40
CA LYS A 110 5.37 -1.47 -16.45
C LYS A 110 4.15 -0.53 -16.59
N VAL A 111 4.41 0.76 -16.69
CA VAL A 111 3.41 1.77 -17.10
C VAL A 111 3.54 2.01 -18.60
N TYR A 112 2.40 2.00 -19.31
CA TYR A 112 2.31 2.25 -20.75
C TYR A 112 1.82 3.67 -21.04
N GLY A 113 1.01 4.24 -20.16
CA GLY A 113 0.59 5.62 -20.28
C GLY A 113 -0.18 6.07 -19.05
N THR A 114 -0.23 7.39 -18.84
CA THR A 114 -1.03 7.99 -17.78
C THR A 114 -1.79 9.19 -18.32
N CYS A 115 -2.79 9.64 -17.55
CA CYS A 115 -3.43 10.92 -17.72
C CYS A 115 -3.57 11.58 -16.35
N ASN A 116 -3.12 12.84 -16.28
CA ASN A 116 -3.18 13.66 -15.09
C ASN A 116 -4.17 14.84 -15.25
N GLU A 117 -5.15 14.72 -16.15
CA GLU A 117 -6.21 15.74 -16.28
C GLU A 117 -7.27 15.56 -15.20
N GLU A 118 -7.74 16.67 -14.64
CA GLU A 118 -8.72 16.62 -13.55
C GLU A 118 -10.05 16.00 -14.04
N ASN A 119 -10.53 15.00 -13.29
CA ASN A 119 -11.69 14.14 -13.62
C ASN A 119 -11.48 13.13 -14.75
N GLU A 120 -10.29 13.04 -15.33
CA GLU A 120 -9.90 12.06 -16.36
C GLU A 120 -8.61 11.32 -15.96
N GLU A 121 -8.32 11.22 -14.66
CA GLU A 121 -7.08 10.62 -14.17
C GLU A 121 -7.08 9.11 -14.41
N PHE A 122 -6.03 8.60 -15.05
CA PHE A 122 -5.87 7.16 -15.21
C PHE A 122 -4.41 6.73 -15.39
N LEU A 123 -4.19 5.42 -15.19
CA LEU A 123 -2.96 4.72 -15.53
C LEU A 123 -3.29 3.51 -16.41
N LEU A 124 -2.52 3.28 -17.45
CA LEU A 124 -2.50 2.07 -18.26
C LEU A 124 -1.26 1.27 -17.87
N LEU A 125 -1.48 0.14 -17.21
CA LEU A 125 -0.46 -0.69 -16.59
C LEU A 125 -0.38 -2.07 -17.27
N GLU A 126 0.77 -2.72 -17.15
CA GLU A 126 0.95 -4.12 -17.52
C GLU A 126 -0.06 -5.03 -16.80
N ASN A 127 -0.70 -5.93 -17.55
CA ASN A 127 -1.53 -6.96 -16.93
C ASN A 127 -0.65 -8.11 -16.38
N LEU A 128 -0.23 -7.97 -15.13
CA LEU A 128 0.62 -8.93 -14.43
C LEU A 128 0.06 -10.36 -14.40
N LYS A 129 -1.27 -10.54 -14.47
CA LYS A 129 -1.89 -11.87 -14.50
C LYS A 129 -1.52 -12.66 -15.75
N GLU A 130 -1.30 -11.99 -16.88
CA GLU A 130 -0.91 -12.64 -18.14
C GLU A 130 0.55 -13.13 -18.13
N ILE A 131 1.37 -12.63 -17.20
CA ILE A 131 2.79 -13.02 -17.05
C ILE A 131 3.05 -13.85 -15.78
N GLY A 132 2.00 -14.51 -15.28
CA GLY A 132 2.08 -15.55 -14.25
C GLY A 132 2.04 -15.04 -12.81
N TYR A 133 1.61 -13.79 -12.59
CA TYR A 133 1.33 -13.29 -11.25
C TYR A 133 -0.11 -13.54 -10.84
N ASP A 134 -0.35 -13.77 -9.55
CA ASP A 134 -1.70 -13.79 -8.98
C ASP A 134 -1.75 -13.14 -7.60
N LEU A 135 -2.95 -12.73 -7.21
CA LEU A 135 -3.21 -12.18 -5.89
C LEU A 135 -3.21 -13.30 -4.84
N TRP A 136 -2.81 -12.94 -3.63
CA TRP A 136 -3.00 -13.80 -2.47
C TRP A 136 -4.46 -13.81 -2.02
N GLU A 137 -4.94 -14.92 -1.47
CA GLU A 137 -6.28 -15.02 -0.88
C GLU A 137 -6.36 -14.17 0.39
N ARG A 138 -7.07 -13.04 0.33
CA ARG A 138 -7.08 -12.01 1.39
C ARG A 138 -7.54 -12.52 2.76
N THR A 139 -8.36 -13.55 2.80
CA THR A 139 -8.86 -14.13 4.06
C THR A 139 -7.84 -15.02 4.76
N THR A 140 -6.79 -15.45 4.05
CA THR A 140 -5.80 -16.42 4.54
C THR A 140 -4.51 -15.70 4.94
N PRO A 141 -3.93 -15.96 6.13
CA PRO A 141 -2.60 -15.47 6.48
C PRO A 141 -1.53 -16.02 5.53
N MET A 142 -0.55 -15.19 5.16
CA MET A 142 0.56 -15.55 4.27
C MET A 142 1.54 -16.51 4.95
N ASP A 143 2.07 -17.45 4.18
CA ASP A 143 3.12 -18.35 4.65
C ASP A 143 4.52 -17.68 4.69
N TRP A 144 5.50 -18.44 5.17
CA TRP A 144 6.88 -17.99 5.32
C TRP A 144 7.52 -17.51 4.01
N ASP A 145 7.33 -18.23 2.90
CA ASP A 145 7.98 -17.89 1.62
C ASP A 145 7.43 -16.56 1.09
N HIS A 146 6.12 -16.33 1.20
CA HIS A 146 5.47 -15.08 0.77
C HIS A 146 5.90 -13.89 1.63
N VAL A 147 5.85 -14.03 2.96
CA VAL A 147 6.27 -12.97 3.88
C VAL A 147 7.73 -12.60 3.66
N ALA A 148 8.62 -13.59 3.54
CA ALA A 148 10.03 -13.34 3.31
C ALA A 148 10.28 -12.60 1.98
N LEU A 149 9.53 -12.91 0.93
CA LEU A 149 9.65 -12.27 -0.37
C LEU A 149 9.21 -10.80 -0.34
N VAL A 150 8.08 -10.51 0.31
CA VAL A 150 7.57 -9.14 0.50
C VAL A 150 8.56 -8.29 1.29
N LEU A 151 9.09 -8.81 2.39
CA LEU A 151 10.07 -8.10 3.22
C LEU A 151 11.38 -7.82 2.48
N LYS A 152 11.83 -8.74 1.63
CA LYS A 152 13.00 -8.49 0.76
C LYS A 152 12.72 -7.37 -0.24
N GLU A 153 11.54 -7.37 -0.85
CA GLU A 153 11.19 -6.38 -1.87
C GLU A 153 11.02 -4.97 -1.27
N TYR A 154 10.38 -4.85 -0.10
CA TYR A 154 10.38 -3.60 0.67
C TYR A 154 11.80 -3.18 1.08
N GLY A 155 12.65 -4.14 1.46
CA GLY A 155 14.05 -3.90 1.80
C GLY A 155 14.80 -3.20 0.66
N LYS A 156 14.64 -3.68 -0.56
CA LYS A 156 15.23 -3.06 -1.76
C LYS A 156 14.67 -1.65 -2.01
N PHE A 157 13.35 -1.51 -2.02
CA PHE A 157 12.69 -0.23 -2.30
C PHE A 157 13.11 0.86 -1.30
N HIS A 158 13.01 0.57 0.01
CA HIS A 158 13.40 1.51 1.05
C HIS A 158 14.90 1.82 1.03
N ALA A 159 15.75 0.85 0.70
CA ALA A 159 17.20 1.07 0.60
C ALA A 159 17.58 2.01 -0.55
N ILE A 160 16.91 1.95 -1.69
CA ILE A 160 17.14 2.90 -2.80
C ILE A 160 16.78 4.31 -2.37
N SER A 161 15.64 4.47 -1.71
CA SER A 161 15.23 5.75 -1.13
C SER A 161 16.26 6.29 -0.13
N LEU A 162 16.80 5.44 0.75
CA LEU A 162 17.84 5.83 1.71
C LEU A 162 19.13 6.25 1.01
N ALA A 163 19.59 5.44 0.05
CA ALA A 163 20.82 5.70 -0.68
C ALA A 163 20.75 7.00 -1.47
N MET A 164 19.61 7.27 -2.13
CA MET A 164 19.40 8.50 -2.87
C MET A 164 19.36 9.71 -1.92
N LYS A 165 18.72 9.59 -0.76
CA LYS A 165 18.72 10.63 0.27
C LYS A 165 20.13 10.92 0.80
N GLU A 166 20.95 9.89 0.99
CA GLU A 166 22.33 10.01 1.47
C GLU A 166 23.25 10.66 0.43
N LYS A 167 23.18 10.20 -0.83
CA LYS A 167 24.11 10.61 -1.88
C LYS A 167 23.68 11.87 -2.62
N ASN A 168 22.38 12.02 -2.86
CA ASN A 168 21.80 13.07 -3.69
C ASN A 168 20.61 13.75 -2.96
N PRO A 169 20.83 14.33 -1.76
CA PRO A 169 19.75 14.84 -0.90
C PRO A 169 18.86 15.89 -1.58
N GLU A 170 19.43 16.80 -2.38
CA GLU A 170 18.66 17.84 -3.08
C GLU A 170 17.69 17.25 -4.11
N ILE A 171 18.12 16.21 -4.84
CA ILE A 171 17.27 15.52 -5.81
C ILE A 171 16.19 14.75 -5.07
N TYR A 172 16.57 14.03 -4.01
CA TYR A 172 15.62 13.29 -3.17
C TYR A 172 14.54 14.21 -2.57
N ASP A 173 14.92 15.36 -2.03
CA ASP A 173 14.00 16.32 -1.45
C ASP A 173 13.07 16.90 -2.52
N LYS A 174 13.60 17.23 -3.71
CA LYS A 174 12.78 17.70 -4.83
C LYS A 174 11.77 16.65 -5.29
N LEU A 175 12.18 15.38 -5.37
CA LEU A 175 11.32 14.26 -5.78
C LEU A 175 10.22 13.96 -4.77
N THR A 176 10.49 14.16 -3.48
CA THR A 176 9.59 13.75 -2.39
C THR A 176 8.86 14.89 -1.69
N LYS A 177 9.06 16.15 -2.13
CA LYS A 177 8.48 17.34 -1.46
C LYS A 177 6.96 17.30 -1.36
N ASP A 178 6.28 16.81 -2.40
CA ASP A 178 4.82 16.79 -2.51
C ASP A 178 4.21 15.46 -2.00
N LEU A 179 5.07 14.50 -1.61
CA LEU A 179 4.66 13.20 -1.07
C LEU A 179 4.39 13.31 0.44
N THR A 180 3.34 14.06 0.76
CA THR A 180 2.79 14.26 2.11
C THR A 180 1.58 13.34 2.36
N ASN A 181 0.97 13.39 3.54
CA ASN A 181 -0.24 12.61 3.85
C ASN A 181 -1.38 13.00 2.88
N VAL A 182 -1.89 12.02 2.14
CA VAL A 182 -2.92 12.22 1.11
C VAL A 182 -4.25 12.70 1.69
N PHE A 183 -4.52 12.35 2.94
CA PHE A 183 -5.73 12.71 3.67
C PHE A 183 -5.61 14.04 4.41
N ALA A 184 -4.44 14.70 4.36
CA ALA A 184 -4.32 16.07 4.84
C ALA A 184 -5.18 16.99 3.96
N ARG A 185 -6.11 17.72 4.59
CA ARG A 185 -6.95 18.70 3.91
C ARG A 185 -6.24 20.05 3.88
N ASP A 186 -6.15 20.63 2.69
CA ASP A 186 -5.48 21.92 2.51
C ASP A 186 -6.38 23.04 3.04
N GLY A 187 -5.80 24.00 3.76
CA GLY A 187 -6.48 25.23 4.16
C GLY A 187 -7.56 25.09 5.24
N GLN A 188 -7.69 23.94 5.91
CA GLN A 188 -8.59 23.79 7.08
C GLN A 188 -7.90 24.17 8.40
N ASP A 189 -8.71 24.55 9.38
CA ASP A 189 -8.26 24.79 10.75
C ASP A 189 -7.59 23.52 11.31
N GLN A 190 -6.35 23.69 11.76
CA GLN A 190 -5.52 22.59 12.24
C GLN A 190 -6.09 21.96 13.52
N ASP A 191 -6.85 22.71 14.32
CA ASP A 191 -7.41 22.23 15.58
C ASP A 191 -8.71 21.47 15.35
N GLU A 192 -9.60 21.93 14.46
CA GLU A 192 -10.77 21.14 14.04
C GLU A 192 -10.36 19.79 13.41
N MET A 193 -9.30 19.79 12.61
CA MET A 193 -8.77 18.57 11.99
C MET A 193 -8.25 17.59 13.04
N LYS A 194 -7.55 18.08 14.06
CA LYS A 194 -7.03 17.25 15.16
C LYS A 194 -8.16 16.56 15.91
N GLU A 195 -9.22 17.29 16.26
CA GLU A 195 -10.38 16.73 16.98
C GLU A 195 -11.09 15.64 16.17
N ILE A 196 -11.26 15.84 14.86
CA ILE A 196 -11.83 14.82 13.98
C ILE A 196 -10.95 13.57 13.94
N ILE A 197 -9.64 13.73 13.71
CA ILE A 197 -8.71 12.60 13.65
C ILE A 197 -8.71 11.82 14.96
N GLU A 198 -8.66 12.51 16.11
CA GLU A 198 -8.69 11.86 17.41
C GLU A 198 -9.99 11.08 17.62
N ARG A 199 -11.14 11.69 17.34
CA ARG A 199 -12.45 11.05 17.49
C ARG A 199 -12.55 9.79 16.64
N GLU A 200 -12.20 9.88 15.35
CA GLU A 200 -12.29 8.73 14.44
C GLU A 200 -11.30 7.63 14.82
N ALA A 201 -10.09 7.99 15.27
CA ALA A 201 -9.11 7.01 15.71
C ALA A 201 -9.56 6.26 16.98
N ARG A 202 -10.11 6.98 17.97
CA ARG A 202 -10.70 6.37 19.17
C ARG A 202 -11.88 5.47 18.83
N LYS A 203 -12.72 5.89 17.88
CA LYS A 203 -13.84 5.06 17.39
C LYS A 203 -13.35 3.77 16.75
N ALA A 204 -12.32 3.83 15.89
CA ALA A 204 -11.70 2.65 15.32
C ALA A 204 -11.16 1.72 16.44
N LEU A 205 -10.37 2.26 17.38
CA LEU A 205 -9.82 1.49 18.49
C LEU A 205 -10.88 0.88 19.42
N SER A 206 -12.04 1.52 19.58
CA SER A 206 -13.16 0.95 20.33
C SER A 206 -13.64 -0.39 19.76
N ASN A 207 -13.59 -0.57 18.45
CA ASN A 207 -13.89 -1.85 17.81
C ASN A 207 -12.79 -2.88 18.07
N GLY A 208 -11.53 -2.44 18.14
CA GLY A 208 -10.41 -3.29 18.54
C GLY A 208 -10.52 -3.77 19.99
N ILE A 209 -10.91 -2.89 20.92
CA ILE A 209 -11.14 -3.23 22.34
C ILE A 209 -12.24 -4.30 22.45
N LYS A 210 -13.35 -4.14 21.72
CA LYS A 210 -14.42 -5.15 21.69
C LYS A 210 -13.94 -6.50 21.16
N ALA A 211 -13.06 -6.49 20.17
CA ALA A 211 -12.57 -7.69 19.50
C ALA A 211 -11.60 -8.51 20.37
N VAL A 212 -10.90 -7.88 21.31
CA VAL A 212 -10.00 -8.56 22.27
C VAL A 212 -10.67 -8.89 23.62
N LYS A 213 -11.98 -8.67 23.72
CA LYS A 213 -12.75 -8.89 24.94
C LYS A 213 -12.58 -10.32 25.49
N GLY A 214 -12.35 -10.43 26.79
CA GLY A 214 -12.06 -11.68 27.48
C GLY A 214 -10.58 -11.92 27.71
N ASN A 215 -9.69 -11.09 27.13
CA ASN A 215 -8.28 -11.06 27.46
C ASN A 215 -7.94 -9.73 28.16
N ARG A 216 -7.94 -9.76 29.50
CA ARG A 216 -7.74 -8.57 30.34
C ARG A 216 -6.49 -7.77 29.98
N LYS A 217 -5.36 -8.43 29.69
CA LYS A 217 -4.11 -7.72 29.35
C LYS A 217 -4.20 -7.01 27.99
N ALA A 218 -4.83 -7.65 27.01
CA ALA A 218 -5.06 -7.06 25.69
C ALA A 218 -6.04 -5.89 25.75
N GLU A 219 -7.12 -6.02 26.54
CA GLU A 219 -8.09 -4.95 26.79
C GLU A 219 -7.41 -3.72 27.41
N GLU A 220 -6.69 -3.90 28.52
CA GLU A 220 -5.97 -2.82 29.21
C GLU A 220 -4.95 -2.10 28.30
N ALA A 221 -4.23 -2.86 27.46
CA ALA A 221 -3.26 -2.29 26.53
C ALA A 221 -3.93 -1.49 25.39
N MET A 222 -5.04 -1.99 24.83
CA MET A 222 -5.79 -1.29 23.80
C MET A 222 -6.48 -0.03 24.32
N GLU A 223 -6.99 -0.05 25.56
CA GLU A 223 -7.55 1.12 26.24
C GLU A 223 -6.49 2.21 26.44
N LYS A 224 -5.32 1.84 26.99
CA LYS A 224 -4.19 2.76 27.16
C LYS A 224 -3.71 3.33 25.82
N PHE A 225 -3.69 2.52 24.77
CA PHE A 225 -3.33 3.00 23.43
C PHE A 225 -4.38 3.98 22.91
N SER A 226 -5.66 3.67 23.06
CA SER A 226 -6.77 4.59 22.72
C SER A 226 -6.64 5.92 23.44
N ASP A 227 -6.24 5.93 24.71
CA ASP A 227 -6.03 7.17 25.47
C ASP A 227 -4.87 8.02 24.96
N THR A 228 -3.85 7.41 24.38
CA THR A 228 -2.61 8.06 23.93
C THR A 228 -2.50 8.22 22.41
N ILE A 229 -3.51 7.79 21.65
CA ILE A 229 -3.48 7.72 20.18
C ILE A 229 -3.17 9.06 19.51
N PHE A 230 -3.70 10.16 20.06
CA PHE A 230 -3.49 11.49 19.52
C PHE A 230 -2.04 11.97 19.68
N GLN A 231 -1.47 11.78 20.88
CA GLN A 231 -0.05 12.06 21.13
C GLN A 231 0.83 11.19 20.22
N PHE A 232 0.48 9.91 20.09
CA PHE A 232 1.18 9.01 19.20
C PHE A 232 1.23 9.52 17.76
N PHE A 233 0.11 9.95 17.17
CA PHE A 233 0.10 10.49 15.81
C PHE A 233 0.92 11.77 15.64
N GLN A 234 0.96 12.66 16.64
CA GLN A 234 1.84 13.83 16.60
C GLN A 234 3.33 13.42 16.56
N GLU A 235 3.71 12.41 17.35
CA GLU A 235 5.09 11.90 17.36
C GLU A 235 5.49 11.20 16.04
N LEU A 236 4.54 10.72 15.25
CA LEU A 236 4.83 10.12 13.93
C LEU A 236 5.15 11.15 12.86
N GLN A 237 4.63 12.38 12.99
CA GLN A 237 4.83 13.45 12.01
C GLN A 237 6.19 14.15 12.12
N MET A 238 6.98 13.82 13.15
CA MET A 238 8.25 14.49 13.40
C MET A 238 9.27 14.13 12.29
N PRO A 239 9.88 15.12 11.62
CA PRO A 239 10.70 14.91 10.41
C PRO A 239 11.86 13.94 10.57
N GLU A 240 12.44 13.81 11.76
CA GLU A 240 13.53 12.88 12.05
C GLU A 240 13.13 11.40 11.89
N ASN A 241 11.83 11.11 11.86
CA ASN A 241 11.34 9.76 11.60
C ASN A 241 11.10 9.47 10.11
N HIS A 242 11.18 10.48 9.24
CA HIS A 242 11.02 10.36 7.79
C HIS A 242 12.32 9.87 7.14
N LEU A 243 12.58 8.58 7.30
CA LEU A 243 13.80 7.94 6.81
C LEU A 243 13.73 7.65 5.32
N VAL A 244 12.60 7.10 4.85
CA VAL A 244 12.46 6.52 3.50
C VAL A 244 11.15 6.97 2.87
N LEU A 245 11.04 6.80 1.56
CA LEU A 245 9.77 6.77 0.86
C LEU A 245 9.08 5.43 1.12
N LEU A 246 7.85 5.48 1.58
CA LEU A 246 7.01 4.32 1.87
C LEU A 246 6.11 3.98 0.69
N HIS A 247 5.67 2.72 0.61
CA HIS A 247 4.53 2.34 -0.20
C HIS A 247 3.23 2.86 0.42
N GLY A 248 3.09 2.75 1.75
CA GLY A 248 1.97 3.33 2.50
C GLY A 248 0.68 2.49 2.52
N ASP A 249 0.45 1.63 1.51
CA ASP A 249 -0.71 0.72 1.50
C ASP A 249 -0.35 -0.78 1.44
N CYS A 250 0.25 -1.31 2.51
CA CYS A 250 1.01 -2.56 2.51
C CYS A 250 0.19 -3.82 2.87
N TRP A 251 -1.02 -3.93 2.37
CA TRP A 251 -1.89 -5.10 2.57
C TRP A 251 -1.90 -6.05 1.36
N CYS A 252 -2.41 -7.27 1.55
CA CYS A 252 -2.31 -8.36 0.58
C CYS A 252 -2.90 -8.07 -0.82
N ASN A 253 -3.88 -7.18 -0.93
CA ASN A 253 -4.51 -6.86 -2.22
C ASN A 253 -3.60 -6.05 -3.14
N ASN A 254 -2.55 -5.45 -2.60
CA ASN A 254 -1.55 -4.70 -3.35
C ASN A 254 -0.29 -5.53 -3.65
N LEU A 255 -0.33 -6.83 -3.34
CA LEU A 255 0.80 -7.75 -3.48
C LEU A 255 0.42 -8.86 -4.47
N LEU A 256 1.06 -8.83 -5.65
CA LEU A 256 0.92 -9.88 -6.64
C LEU A 256 2.16 -10.78 -6.62
N PHE A 257 1.97 -12.09 -6.61
CA PHE A 257 3.03 -13.06 -6.52
C PHE A 257 3.16 -13.85 -7.81
N LYS A 258 4.39 -13.98 -8.33
CA LYS A 258 4.69 -14.81 -9.49
C LYS A 258 4.91 -16.26 -9.07
N TYR A 259 4.23 -17.19 -9.75
CA TYR A 259 4.41 -18.61 -9.53
C TYR A 259 4.95 -19.28 -10.80
N GLU A 260 6.18 -19.79 -10.74
CA GLU A 260 6.80 -20.47 -11.87
C GLU A 260 6.25 -21.89 -12.07
N ASP A 261 5.91 -22.58 -10.97
CA ASP A 261 5.21 -23.86 -11.00
C ASP A 261 3.88 -23.75 -10.24
N PRO A 262 2.73 -23.79 -10.97
CA PRO A 262 1.41 -23.76 -10.36
C PRO A 262 1.15 -24.88 -9.33
N LYS A 263 1.92 -25.98 -9.36
CA LYS A 263 1.76 -27.12 -8.45
C LYS A 263 2.39 -26.88 -7.09
N THR A 264 3.52 -26.18 -7.03
CA THR A 264 4.25 -25.95 -5.77
C THR A 264 3.69 -24.76 -5.00
N LYS A 265 2.99 -23.83 -5.68
CA LYS A 265 2.49 -22.56 -5.13
C LYS A 265 3.56 -21.77 -4.36
N ARG A 266 4.84 -21.99 -4.67
CA ARG A 266 5.94 -21.24 -4.07
C ARG A 266 6.21 -19.99 -4.91
N PRO A 267 6.18 -18.78 -4.32
CA PRO A 267 6.33 -17.55 -5.08
C PRO A 267 7.81 -17.34 -5.44
N SER A 268 8.09 -16.93 -6.68
CA SER A 268 9.46 -16.59 -7.13
C SER A 268 9.72 -15.09 -7.14
N LYS A 269 8.68 -14.28 -7.37
CA LYS A 269 8.73 -12.80 -7.34
C LYS A 269 7.48 -12.22 -6.71
N VAL A 270 7.59 -11.02 -6.18
CA VAL A 270 6.45 -10.20 -5.75
C VAL A 270 6.48 -8.88 -6.49
N CYS A 271 5.30 -8.38 -6.86
CA CYS A 271 5.09 -7.09 -7.47
C CYS A 271 4.13 -6.29 -6.57
N LEU A 272 4.58 -5.10 -6.17
CA LEU A 272 3.83 -4.13 -5.40
C LEU A 272 3.06 -3.23 -6.38
N ILE A 273 1.76 -3.11 -6.17
CA ILE A 273 0.88 -2.22 -6.95
C ILE A 273 0.20 -1.22 -6.02
N ASP A 274 -0.42 -0.19 -6.61
CA ASP A 274 -1.18 0.81 -5.87
C ASP A 274 -0.34 1.71 -4.94
N TRP A 275 0.34 2.67 -5.56
CA TRP A 275 1.23 3.61 -4.87
C TRP A 275 0.52 4.89 -4.40
N GLN A 276 -0.81 4.84 -4.29
CA GLN A 276 -1.66 6.00 -3.99
C GLN A 276 -1.43 6.60 -2.60
N LEU A 277 -0.87 5.83 -1.66
CA LEU A 277 -0.59 6.28 -0.30
C LEU A 277 0.90 6.53 -0.03
N SER A 278 1.73 6.55 -1.07
CA SER A 278 3.18 6.75 -0.92
C SER A 278 3.53 8.08 -0.26
N VAL A 279 4.34 8.02 0.79
CA VAL A 279 4.65 9.15 1.66
C VAL A 279 6.02 8.92 2.31
N LYS A 280 6.70 9.99 2.72
CA LYS A 280 7.90 9.86 3.54
C LYS A 280 7.55 9.34 4.94
N GLY A 281 8.36 8.43 5.47
CA GLY A 281 8.13 7.90 6.80
C GLY A 281 9.20 6.94 7.29
N SER A 282 8.88 6.25 8.37
CA SER A 282 9.69 5.18 8.93
C SER A 282 9.38 3.88 8.18
N PRO A 283 10.37 3.08 7.75
CA PRO A 283 10.09 1.81 7.08
C PRO A 283 9.28 0.86 7.97
N ALA A 284 9.37 1.01 9.30
CA ALA A 284 8.59 0.23 10.24
C ALA A 284 7.06 0.45 10.12
N VAL A 285 6.59 1.52 9.44
CA VAL A 285 5.17 1.71 9.11
C VAL A 285 4.70 0.64 8.12
N ASP A 286 5.39 0.50 6.99
CA ASP A 286 5.05 -0.50 5.97
C ASP A 286 5.22 -1.92 6.52
N LEU A 287 6.29 -2.16 7.30
CA LEU A 287 6.56 -3.47 7.88
C LEU A 287 5.53 -3.88 8.93
N SER A 288 5.17 -2.99 9.87
CA SER A 288 4.21 -3.33 10.93
C SER A 288 2.80 -3.48 10.36
N TYR A 289 2.42 -2.62 9.40
CA TYR A 289 1.17 -2.74 8.66
C TYR A 289 1.08 -4.11 7.96
N PHE A 290 2.07 -4.43 7.11
CA PHE A 290 2.10 -5.69 6.38
C PHE A 290 2.06 -6.90 7.31
N LEU A 291 2.98 -6.97 8.27
CA LEU A 291 3.10 -8.13 9.15
C LEU A 291 1.82 -8.33 9.96
N PHE A 292 1.24 -7.28 10.55
CA PHE A 292 0.09 -7.43 11.44
C PHE A 292 -1.22 -7.73 10.69
N THR A 293 -1.30 -7.42 9.40
CA THR A 293 -2.50 -7.69 8.58
C THR A 293 -2.39 -8.94 7.75
N CYS A 294 -1.18 -9.38 7.39
CA CYS A 294 -0.96 -10.47 6.46
C CYS A 294 -0.30 -11.71 7.08
N ALA A 295 0.47 -11.58 8.17
CA ALA A 295 1.18 -12.72 8.75
C ALA A 295 0.36 -13.46 9.83
N PRO A 296 0.61 -14.77 10.05
CA PRO A 296 0.08 -15.51 11.17
C PRO A 296 0.92 -15.26 12.44
N LYS A 297 0.36 -15.62 13.60
CA LYS A 297 0.95 -15.37 14.91
C LYS A 297 2.38 -15.90 15.06
N GLU A 298 2.67 -17.06 14.48
CA GLU A 298 3.99 -17.71 14.58
C GLU A 298 5.08 -16.87 13.95
N ILE A 299 4.76 -16.17 12.84
CA ILE A 299 5.66 -15.21 12.18
C ILE A 299 5.86 -13.98 13.05
N LEU A 300 4.80 -13.47 13.67
CA LEU A 300 4.86 -12.31 14.56
C LEU A 300 5.67 -12.60 15.83
N ALA A 301 5.54 -13.80 16.38
CA ALA A 301 6.33 -14.25 17.53
C ALA A 301 7.83 -14.26 17.22
N ASP A 302 8.22 -14.61 15.99
CA ASP A 302 9.61 -14.60 15.50
C ASP A 302 9.95 -13.30 14.72
N HIS A 303 9.32 -12.17 15.06
CA HIS A 303 9.47 -10.90 14.34
C HIS A 303 10.94 -10.50 14.08
N GLN A 304 11.87 -10.77 15.01
CA GLN A 304 13.28 -10.43 14.85
C GLN A 304 13.89 -11.07 13.60
N LYS A 305 13.57 -12.35 13.32
CA LYS A 305 14.03 -13.05 12.13
C LYS A 305 13.50 -12.38 10.86
N TYR A 306 12.23 -11.96 10.87
CA TYR A 306 11.61 -11.33 9.71
C TYR A 306 12.10 -9.89 9.49
N LEU A 307 12.27 -9.11 10.55
CA LEU A 307 12.94 -7.81 10.49
C LEU A 307 14.37 -7.95 9.98
N LYS A 308 15.06 -9.04 10.33
CA LYS A 308 16.40 -9.33 9.83
C LYS A 308 16.40 -9.65 8.33
N ILE A 309 15.42 -10.40 7.82
CA ILE A 309 15.25 -10.63 6.37
C ILE A 309 15.12 -9.29 5.61
N TYR A 310 14.26 -8.39 6.09
CA TYR A 310 14.12 -7.05 5.52
C TYR A 310 15.45 -6.27 5.58
N HIS A 311 16.09 -6.25 6.75
CA HIS A 311 17.32 -5.49 6.98
C HIS A 311 18.48 -5.99 6.14
N ASP A 312 18.61 -7.31 5.95
CA ASP A 312 19.66 -7.90 5.15
C ASP A 312 19.51 -7.53 3.68
N ALA A 313 18.29 -7.58 3.14
CA ALA A 313 17.99 -7.12 1.78
C ALA A 313 18.29 -5.62 1.61
N ALA A 314 17.84 -4.78 2.56
CA ALA A 314 18.13 -3.36 2.54
C ALA A 314 19.64 -3.08 2.61
N SER A 315 20.36 -3.81 3.47
CA SER A 315 21.80 -3.67 3.65
C SER A 315 22.59 -4.10 2.41
N GLU A 316 22.14 -5.14 1.72
CA GLU A 316 22.72 -5.59 0.46
C GLU A 316 22.53 -4.53 -0.62
N THR A 317 21.31 -4.01 -0.78
CA THR A 317 21.04 -2.91 -1.74
C THR A 317 21.87 -1.67 -1.44
N LEU A 318 21.98 -1.25 -0.18
CA LEU A 318 22.84 -0.13 0.23
C LEU A 318 24.31 -0.35 -0.13
N ARG A 319 24.86 -1.55 0.14
CA ARG A 319 26.24 -1.89 -0.23
C ARG A 319 26.46 -1.85 -1.74
N ASN A 320 25.51 -2.33 -2.52
CA ASN A 320 25.63 -2.39 -3.97
C ASN A 320 25.71 -1.00 -4.61
N VAL A 321 25.11 0.01 -3.98
CA VAL A 321 25.23 1.42 -4.40
C VAL A 321 26.31 2.18 -3.64
N GLY A 322 27.20 1.49 -2.91
CA GLY A 322 28.36 2.10 -2.24
C GLY A 322 28.04 2.86 -0.95
N CYS A 323 26.91 2.60 -0.30
CA CYS A 323 26.59 3.10 1.03
C CYS A 323 26.96 2.08 2.12
N ASP A 324 27.40 2.54 3.29
CA ASP A 324 27.62 1.67 4.45
C ASP A 324 26.32 1.49 5.25
N PRO A 325 25.70 0.29 5.26
CA PRO A 325 24.46 0.06 5.99
C PRO A 325 24.62 0.18 7.51
N ASN A 326 25.82 0.00 8.08
CA ASN A 326 26.02 0.17 9.52
C ASN A 326 25.93 1.64 9.95
N THR A 327 26.18 2.56 9.02
CA THR A 327 26.08 4.00 9.25
C THR A 327 24.71 4.52 8.83
N VAL A 328 24.24 4.18 7.63
CA VAL A 328 22.99 4.72 7.04
C VAL A 328 21.75 4.11 7.69
N PHE A 329 21.74 2.80 7.93
CA PHE A 329 20.56 2.10 8.43
C PHE A 329 20.92 0.85 9.25
N PRO A 330 21.55 1.03 10.43
CA PRO A 330 21.92 -0.09 11.29
C PRO A 330 20.68 -0.84 11.81
N PHE A 331 20.81 -2.13 12.07
CA PHE A 331 19.69 -2.96 12.56
C PHE A 331 19.08 -2.40 13.86
N ALA A 332 19.90 -1.85 14.75
CA ALA A 332 19.43 -1.20 15.98
C ALA A 332 18.53 0.02 15.71
N LEU A 333 18.73 0.74 14.61
CA LEU A 333 17.84 1.83 14.20
C LEU A 333 16.49 1.26 13.75
N LEU A 334 16.49 0.17 12.97
CA LEU A 334 15.25 -0.53 12.60
C LEU A 334 14.51 -1.03 13.85
N GLU A 335 15.19 -1.63 14.82
CA GLU A 335 14.57 -2.11 16.06
C GLU A 335 13.96 -0.95 16.88
N LYS A 336 14.68 0.19 16.98
CA LYS A 336 14.17 1.40 17.62
C LYS A 336 12.89 1.88 16.93
N HIS A 337 12.89 1.92 15.60
CA HIS A 337 11.72 2.32 14.82
C HIS A 337 10.59 1.30 14.94
N TRP A 338 10.87 0.00 14.93
CA TRP A 338 9.86 -1.04 15.13
C TRP A 338 9.12 -0.86 16.45
N ARG A 339 9.84 -0.67 17.56
CA ARG A 339 9.22 -0.45 18.89
C ARG A 339 8.30 0.77 18.91
N LYS A 340 8.65 1.82 18.18
CA LYS A 340 7.80 3.03 18.07
C LYS A 340 6.60 2.79 17.16
N TYR A 341 6.80 2.19 15.98
CA TYR A 341 5.80 2.14 14.92
C TYR A 341 4.95 0.87 14.90
N ALA A 342 5.22 -0.13 15.75
CA ALA A 342 4.35 -1.30 15.91
C ALA A 342 2.92 -0.91 16.33
N LYS A 343 2.76 0.09 17.20
CA LYS A 343 1.43 0.64 17.57
C LYS A 343 0.63 1.15 16.37
N PHE A 344 1.31 1.72 15.37
CA PHE A 344 0.66 2.14 14.13
C PHE A 344 0.14 0.93 13.32
N GLY A 345 0.92 -0.15 13.28
CA GLY A 345 0.48 -1.43 12.72
C GLY A 345 -0.75 -1.98 13.43
N VAL A 346 -0.83 -1.90 14.77
CA VAL A 346 -2.03 -2.31 15.53
C VAL A 346 -3.24 -1.46 15.13
N TYR A 347 -3.07 -0.14 15.07
CA TYR A 347 -4.13 0.78 14.63
C TYR A 347 -4.66 0.42 13.23
N LEU A 348 -3.78 0.15 12.26
CA LEU A 348 -4.18 -0.27 10.92
C LEU A 348 -4.81 -1.67 10.93
N ALA A 349 -4.30 -2.61 11.72
CA ALA A 349 -4.83 -3.97 11.80
C ALA A 349 -6.31 -3.98 12.26
N VAL A 350 -6.70 -3.10 13.18
CA VAL A 350 -8.10 -2.95 13.62
C VAL A 350 -9.04 -2.66 12.44
N MET A 351 -8.61 -1.84 11.47
CA MET A 351 -9.44 -1.47 10.32
C MET A 351 -9.30 -2.47 9.17
N VAL A 352 -8.07 -2.87 8.84
CA VAL A 352 -7.77 -3.62 7.62
C VAL A 352 -8.08 -5.10 7.76
N LEU A 353 -7.85 -5.72 8.93
CA LEU A 353 -8.26 -7.12 9.14
C LEU A 353 -9.77 -7.28 8.98
N LYS A 354 -10.53 -6.29 9.47
CA LYS A 354 -11.98 -6.28 9.30
C LYS A 354 -12.35 -6.22 7.81
N LEU A 355 -11.73 -5.32 7.06
CA LEU A 355 -11.95 -5.19 5.62
C LEU A 355 -11.62 -6.48 4.84
N MET A 356 -10.52 -7.14 5.21
CA MET A 356 -10.05 -8.36 4.56
C MET A 356 -10.98 -9.55 4.80
N LEU A 357 -11.53 -9.66 6.02
CA LEU A 357 -12.30 -10.81 6.48
C LEU A 357 -13.81 -10.68 6.25
N SER A 358 -14.33 -9.46 6.08
CA SER A 358 -15.73 -9.26 5.75
C SER A 358 -16.09 -9.84 4.38
N GLU A 359 -17.29 -10.39 4.28
CA GLU A 359 -17.89 -10.75 3.01
C GLU A 359 -18.13 -9.49 2.17
N LYS A 360 -18.03 -9.62 0.85
CA LYS A 360 -18.17 -8.48 -0.06
C LYS A 360 -19.52 -7.76 0.08
N SER A 361 -20.59 -8.48 0.43
CA SER A 361 -21.92 -7.94 0.67
C SER A 361 -22.03 -7.06 1.92
N GLU A 362 -21.08 -7.16 2.85
CA GLU A 362 -21.07 -6.39 4.10
C GLU A 362 -20.36 -5.05 3.96
N VAL A 363 -19.43 -4.97 3.00
CA VAL A 363 -18.64 -3.78 2.75
C VAL A 363 -19.55 -2.70 2.15
N PRO A 364 -19.74 -1.56 2.84
CA PRO A 364 -20.58 -0.49 2.33
C PRO A 364 -20.01 0.09 1.03
N ASP A 365 -20.89 0.44 0.09
CA ASP A 365 -20.51 1.23 -1.07
C ASP A 365 -20.12 2.64 -0.62
N LEU A 366 -18.87 3.05 -0.83
CA LEU A 366 -18.41 4.37 -0.44
C LEU A 366 -19.12 5.49 -1.18
N THR A 367 -19.65 5.23 -2.37
CA THR A 367 -20.48 6.18 -3.10
C THR A 367 -21.80 6.41 -2.36
N GLU A 368 -22.43 5.32 -1.90
CA GLU A 368 -23.67 5.41 -1.10
C GLU A 368 -23.41 6.06 0.27
N ALA A 369 -22.26 5.78 0.88
CA ALA A 369 -21.85 6.45 2.12
C ALA A 369 -21.63 7.96 1.90
N ALA A 370 -20.97 8.35 0.80
CA ALA A 370 -20.81 9.74 0.40
C ALA A 370 -22.17 10.42 0.13
N ASP A 371 -23.07 9.72 -0.56
CA ASP A 371 -24.44 10.18 -0.81
C ASP A 371 -25.22 10.43 0.49
N ALA A 372 -24.94 9.64 1.52
CA ALA A 372 -25.50 9.78 2.86
C ALA A 372 -24.76 10.80 3.75
N GLY A 373 -23.74 11.50 3.22
CA GLY A 373 -22.97 12.51 3.95
C GLY A 373 -21.99 11.96 4.99
N LYS A 374 -21.63 10.67 4.90
CA LYS A 374 -20.64 10.04 5.79
C LYS A 374 -19.22 10.39 5.34
N SER A 375 -18.31 10.54 6.30
CA SER A 375 -16.87 10.60 6.00
C SER A 375 -16.33 9.25 5.50
N PHE A 376 -15.13 9.24 4.93
CA PHE A 376 -14.46 8.01 4.50
C PHE A 376 -14.35 6.98 5.63
N LEU A 377 -13.90 7.39 6.82
CA LEU A 377 -13.73 6.51 7.98
C LEU A 377 -15.08 5.97 8.49
N GLU A 378 -16.14 6.77 8.42
CA GLU A 378 -17.49 6.30 8.74
C GLU A 378 -18.04 5.34 7.68
N GLY A 379 -17.70 5.55 6.40
CA GLY A 379 -18.07 4.67 5.30
C GLY A 379 -17.47 3.27 5.43
N ILE A 380 -16.26 3.16 5.97
CA ILE A 380 -15.60 1.86 6.23
C ILE A 380 -15.83 1.33 7.65
N SER A 381 -16.57 2.06 8.49
CA SER A 381 -16.92 1.65 9.86
C SER A 381 -18.32 1.00 9.87
N TYR A 382 -18.39 -0.31 9.64
CA TYR A 382 -19.60 -1.13 9.67
C TYR A 382 -19.44 -2.31 10.64
N ASP A 383 -20.51 -2.97 11.09
CA ASP A 383 -20.40 -4.20 11.88
C ASP A 383 -20.34 -5.42 10.95
N SER A 384 -19.40 -6.36 11.19
CA SER A 384 -19.35 -7.62 10.42
C SER A 384 -20.19 -8.70 11.11
N VAL A 385 -20.80 -9.57 10.32
CA VAL A 385 -21.64 -10.71 10.68
C VAL A 385 -20.80 -11.89 11.16
N ASN A 386 -19.55 -12.04 10.68
CA ASN A 386 -18.63 -13.12 11.08
C ASN A 386 -17.36 -12.60 11.78
N ASN A 387 -17.52 -12.07 12.99
CA ASN A 387 -16.44 -11.43 13.74
C ASN A 387 -15.42 -12.41 14.35
N ASP A 388 -15.66 -13.73 14.35
CA ASP A 388 -14.81 -14.66 15.10
C ASP A 388 -13.37 -14.71 14.57
N ASP A 389 -13.20 -14.77 13.25
CA ASP A 389 -11.87 -14.74 12.64
C ASP A 389 -11.19 -13.38 12.79
N TYR A 390 -11.95 -12.28 12.68
CA TYR A 390 -11.44 -10.93 12.92
C TYR A 390 -10.95 -10.77 14.37
N ASN A 391 -11.78 -11.14 15.33
CA ASN A 391 -11.46 -11.09 16.76
C ASN A 391 -10.24 -11.93 17.08
N ARG A 392 -10.18 -13.17 16.56
CA ARG A 392 -9.05 -14.07 16.74
C ARG A 392 -7.75 -13.48 16.17
N ARG A 393 -7.76 -13.03 14.91
CA ARG A 393 -6.57 -12.48 14.26
C ARG A 393 -6.09 -11.20 14.93
N LEU A 394 -7.00 -10.30 15.31
CA LEU A 394 -6.62 -9.08 16.02
C LEU A 394 -6.08 -9.40 17.42
N LEU A 395 -6.70 -10.34 18.14
CA LEU A 395 -6.23 -10.76 19.45
C LEU A 395 -4.80 -11.33 19.37
N ASP A 396 -4.48 -12.13 18.34
CA ASP A 396 -3.13 -12.64 18.14
C ASP A 396 -2.10 -11.52 17.94
N VAL A 397 -2.42 -10.50 17.15
CA VAL A 397 -1.58 -9.31 16.97
C VAL A 397 -1.36 -8.57 18.29
N VAL A 398 -2.45 -8.28 19.01
CA VAL A 398 -2.41 -7.51 20.26
C VAL A 398 -1.63 -8.27 21.34
N VAL A 399 -1.83 -9.58 21.46
CA VAL A 399 -1.09 -10.42 22.42
C VAL A 399 0.41 -10.38 22.16
N VAL A 400 0.85 -10.54 20.90
CA VAL A 400 2.28 -10.46 20.56
C VAL A 400 2.84 -9.08 20.89
N CYS A 401 2.09 -8.00 20.62
CA CYS A 401 2.51 -6.65 20.96
C CYS A 401 2.66 -6.45 22.48
N VAL A 402 1.72 -6.96 23.27
CA VAL A 402 1.75 -6.88 24.74
C VAL A 402 2.91 -7.69 25.31
N GLU A 403 3.18 -8.89 24.77
CA GLU A 403 4.29 -9.75 25.22
C GLU A 403 5.67 -9.13 24.95
N ASN A 404 5.78 -8.25 23.95
CA ASN A 404 7.02 -7.58 23.57
C ASN A 404 7.12 -6.10 24.01
N ASP A 405 6.15 -5.61 24.80
CA ASP A 405 6.07 -4.23 25.29
C ASP A 405 6.03 -3.19 24.14
N TRP A 406 5.25 -3.48 23.10
CA TRP A 406 5.03 -2.58 21.97
C TRP A 406 3.72 -1.81 22.04
N LEU A 407 2.80 -2.19 22.92
CA LEU A 407 1.48 -1.56 23.12
C LEU A 407 1.35 -1.16 24.58
#